data_AF-A0A7W1LPR0-F1
#
_entry.id   AF-A0A7W1LPR0-F1
#
_cell.length_a   1.000
_cell.length_b   1.000
_cell.length_c   1.000
_cell.angle_alpha   90.00
_cell.angle_beta   90.00
_cell.angle_gamma   90.00
#
_symmetry.space_group_name_H-M   'P 1'
#
loop_
_entity.id
_entity.type
_entity.pdbx_description
1 polymer ?
#
loop_
_entity_poly.entity_id
_entity_poly.type
_entity_poly.pdbx_seq_one_letter_code
_entity_poly.pdbx_strand_id
1 'polypeptide(L)'
;MAVRPPLFADRARILVSGGAGGDGASSFRREAHVPRGGPDGGDGGRGGSVILVVEAGMTTLGDFKRQRHFRAADGGKGMGRRAHGKNASDVTIRLPPGTVVRTQPEG
;
A
#
# COMPACT_ATOMS: atom_id res chain seq x y z
N MET A 1 -22.25 -22.68 -28.29
CA MET A 1 -21.53 -21.71 -27.45
C MET A 1 -22.25 -21.61 -26.12
N ALA A 2 -21.73 -22.23 -25.06
CA ALA A 2 -22.34 -22.09 -23.74
C ALA A 2 -21.91 -20.74 -23.14
N VAL A 3 -22.86 -19.81 -23.04
CA VAL A 3 -22.67 -18.57 -22.28
C VAL A 3 -22.57 -18.99 -20.81
N ARG A 4 -21.35 -19.01 -20.28
CA ARG A 4 -21.10 -19.23 -18.86
C ARG A 4 -21.87 -18.13 -18.11
N PRO A 5 -22.82 -18.45 -17.22
CA PRO A 5 -23.56 -17.41 -16.51
C PRO A 5 -22.53 -16.52 -15.78
N PRO A 6 -22.62 -15.19 -15.91
CA PRO A 6 -21.68 -14.31 -15.24
C PRO A 6 -21.77 -14.63 -13.76
N LEU A 7 -20.62 -14.88 -13.14
CA LEU A 7 -20.53 -15.15 -11.71
C LEU A 7 -20.82 -13.83 -10.99
N PHE A 8 -22.11 -13.51 -10.83
CA PHE A 8 -22.57 -12.31 -10.16
C PHE A 8 -22.25 -12.48 -8.66
N ALA A 9 -21.40 -11.60 -8.16
CA ALA A 9 -21.17 -11.45 -6.75
C ALA A 9 -21.65 -10.04 -6.40
N ASP A 10 -22.76 -9.97 -5.70
CA ASP A 10 -23.36 -8.76 -5.14
C ASP A 10 -22.60 -8.30 -3.88
N ARG A 11 -21.94 -9.23 -3.19
CA ARG A 11 -21.13 -8.96 -1.99
C ARG A 11 -19.76 -9.63 -2.08
N ALA A 12 -18.75 -8.93 -1.62
CA ALA A 12 -17.40 -9.44 -1.47
C ALA A 12 -16.82 -9.02 -0.12
N ARG A 13 -15.98 -9.89 0.47
CA ARG A 13 -15.16 -9.58 1.64
C ARG A 13 -13.71 -9.57 1.19
N ILE A 14 -13.04 -8.46 1.45
CA ILE A 14 -11.63 -8.27 1.16
C ILE A 14 -10.91 -7.84 2.43
N LEU A 15 -9.65 -8.27 2.56
CA LEU A 15 -8.72 -7.80 3.56
C LEU A 15 -7.84 -6.74 2.90
N VAL A 16 -7.83 -5.56 3.49
CA VAL A 16 -7.04 -4.42 3.02
C VAL A 16 -6.04 -4.03 4.09
N SER A 17 -4.80 -3.78 3.68
CA SER A 17 -3.74 -3.34 4.58
C SER A 17 -2.90 -2.27 3.88
N GLY A 18 -2.71 -1.15 4.56
CA GLY A 18 -1.74 -0.13 4.12
C GLY A 18 -0.31 -0.66 4.23
N GLY A 19 0.61 0.03 3.57
CA GLY A 19 2.03 -0.19 3.75
C GLY A 19 2.51 0.39 5.06
N ALA A 20 3.45 -0.29 5.71
CA ALA A 20 4.16 0.27 6.85
C ALA A 20 5.04 1.46 6.42
N GLY A 21 5.20 2.44 7.30
CA GLY A 21 6.24 3.45 7.12
C GLY A 21 7.63 2.83 7.23
N GLY A 22 8.60 3.37 6.51
CA GLY A 22 9.99 2.96 6.63
C GLY A 22 10.62 3.43 7.94
N ASP A 23 11.63 2.70 8.41
CA ASP A 23 12.41 3.11 9.57
C ASP A 23 13.32 4.31 9.23
N GLY A 24 13.46 5.26 10.14
CA GLY A 24 14.52 6.28 10.06
C GLY A 24 15.90 5.69 10.38
N ALA A 25 16.96 6.31 9.85
CA ALA A 25 18.33 5.92 10.16
C ALA A 25 18.87 6.71 11.36
N SER A 26 19.55 6.02 12.27
CA SER A 26 20.44 6.65 13.25
C SER A 26 21.88 6.46 12.78
N SER A 27 22.45 7.49 12.15
CA SER A 27 23.82 7.46 11.64
C SER A 27 24.56 8.77 11.86
N PHE A 28 25.89 8.69 11.81
CA PHE A 28 26.80 9.83 11.94
C PHE A 28 27.78 9.84 10.76
N ARG A 29 28.14 11.04 10.30
CA ARG A 29 29.13 11.24 9.23
C ARG A 29 30.49 10.71 9.63
N ARG A 30 31.17 10.08 8.67
CA ARG A 30 32.55 9.61 8.81
C ARG A 30 33.39 10.19 7.68
N GLU A 31 34.31 11.07 8.04
CA GLU A 31 35.24 11.75 7.13
C GLU A 31 36.66 11.64 7.67
N ALA A 32 37.64 11.53 6.77
CA ALA A 32 39.04 11.54 7.16
C ALA A 32 39.37 12.87 7.88
N HIS A 33 40.11 12.77 8.98
CA HIS A 33 40.50 13.91 9.83
C HIS A 33 39.34 14.61 10.58
N VAL A 34 38.14 14.01 10.62
CA VAL A 34 37.02 14.50 11.44
C VAL A 34 36.66 13.44 12.49
N PRO A 35 37.14 13.56 13.74
CA PRO A 35 36.96 12.55 14.78
C PRO A 35 35.49 12.32 15.19
N ARG A 36 34.64 13.36 15.07
CA ARG A 36 33.22 13.31 15.42
C ARG A 36 32.40 14.03 14.35
N GLY A 37 31.96 13.29 13.33
CA GLY A 37 31.00 13.80 12.38
C GLY A 37 29.61 13.97 13.01
N GLY A 38 28.89 14.99 12.57
CA GLY A 38 27.51 15.23 13.02
C GLY A 38 26.54 14.14 12.57
N PRO A 39 25.31 14.12 13.14
CA PRO A 39 24.27 13.18 12.74
C PRO A 39 23.88 13.39 11.27
N ASP A 40 23.70 12.29 10.56
CA ASP A 40 23.36 12.27 9.14
C ASP A 40 22.37 11.17 8.77
N GLY A 41 21.58 10.71 9.73
CA GLY A 41 20.47 9.84 9.44
C GLY A 41 19.41 10.54 8.60
N GLY A 42 18.89 9.86 7.58
CA GLY A 42 17.67 10.24 6.88
C GLY A 42 16.43 9.58 7.48
N ASP A 43 15.27 10.18 7.24
CA ASP A 43 13.96 9.65 7.66
C ASP A 43 13.52 8.46 6.81
N GLY A 44 12.61 7.65 7.33
CA GLY A 44 11.94 6.62 6.54
C GLY A 44 10.88 7.19 5.60
N GLY A 45 10.62 6.45 4.51
CA GLY A 45 9.60 6.79 3.53
C GLY A 45 8.20 6.44 3.99
N ARG A 46 7.18 7.10 3.45
CA ARG A 46 5.78 6.79 3.71
C ARG A 46 5.41 5.44 3.09
N GLY A 47 4.65 4.61 3.82
CA GLY A 47 4.01 3.42 3.28
C GLY A 47 2.90 3.76 2.27
N GLY A 48 2.61 2.81 1.39
CA GLY A 48 1.58 2.95 0.38
C GLY A 48 0.18 2.91 0.98
N SER A 49 -0.77 3.55 0.33
CA SER A 49 -2.20 3.53 0.67
C SER A 49 -2.94 2.52 -0.19
N VAL A 50 -4.07 2.04 0.32
CA VAL A 50 -5.05 1.29 -0.48
C VAL A 50 -6.16 2.25 -0.87
N ILE A 51 -6.36 2.44 -2.18
CA ILE A 51 -7.28 3.41 -2.74
C ILE A 51 -8.38 2.67 -3.48
N LEU A 52 -9.62 2.95 -3.13
CA LEU A 52 -10.79 2.42 -3.83
C LEU A 52 -11.23 3.43 -4.90
N VAL A 53 -11.30 2.99 -6.16
CA VAL A 53 -11.67 3.84 -7.30
C VAL A 53 -12.87 3.24 -8.01
N VAL A 54 -13.87 4.07 -8.27
CA VAL A 54 -15.04 3.64 -9.05
C VAL A 54 -14.70 3.67 -10.53
N GLU A 55 -14.98 2.56 -11.23
CA GLU A 55 -14.77 2.42 -12.67
C GLU A 55 -16.08 2.02 -13.35
N ALA A 56 -16.55 2.88 -14.27
CA ALA A 56 -17.85 2.73 -14.93
C ALA A 56 -17.99 1.44 -15.77
N GLY A 57 -16.87 0.87 -16.24
CA GLY A 57 -16.87 -0.36 -17.04
C GLY A 57 -17.04 -1.65 -16.23
N MET A 58 -16.95 -1.58 -14.90
CA MET A 58 -17.14 -2.75 -14.03
C MET A 58 -18.62 -2.93 -13.66
N THR A 59 -19.08 -4.18 -13.65
CA THR A 59 -20.49 -4.53 -13.38
C THR A 59 -20.67 -5.57 -12.27
N THR A 60 -19.59 -6.19 -11.77
CA THR A 60 -19.64 -7.26 -10.77
C THR A 60 -18.46 -7.18 -9.79
N LEU A 61 -18.65 -7.66 -8.56
CA LEU A 61 -17.57 -7.86 -7.59
C LEU A 61 -16.93 -9.26 -7.70
N GLY A 62 -17.19 -9.98 -8.80
CA GLY A 62 -16.73 -11.35 -9.01
C GLY A 62 -15.21 -11.52 -8.94
N ASP A 63 -14.43 -10.49 -9.28
CA ASP A 63 -12.96 -10.52 -9.25
C ASP A 63 -12.41 -10.67 -7.83
N PHE A 64 -13.10 -10.10 -6.84
CA PHE A 64 -12.75 -10.18 -5.43
C PHE A 64 -12.95 -11.56 -4.81
N LYS A 65 -13.61 -12.50 -5.50
CA LYS A 65 -13.73 -13.87 -5.01
C LYS A 65 -12.38 -14.60 -5.03
N ARG A 66 -11.54 -14.30 -6.03
CA ARG A 66 -10.23 -14.94 -6.25
C ARG A 66 -9.11 -14.18 -5.54
N GLN A 67 -9.11 -12.85 -5.62
CA GLN A 67 -8.13 -12.02 -4.93
C GLN A 67 -8.80 -11.28 -3.78
N ARG A 68 -8.52 -11.72 -2.55
CA ARG A 68 -9.14 -11.19 -1.34
C ARG A 68 -8.21 -10.31 -0.52
N HIS A 69 -6.90 -10.42 -0.70
CA HIS A 69 -5.92 -9.69 0.11
C HIS A 69 -5.26 -8.62 -0.75
N PHE A 70 -5.37 -7.37 -0.31
CA PHE A 70 -4.75 -6.22 -0.94
C PHE A 70 -3.88 -5.52 0.08
N ARG A 71 -2.56 -5.58 -0.13
CA ARG A 71 -1.57 -4.95 0.74
C ARG A 71 -0.77 -3.95 -0.08
N ALA A 72 -0.72 -2.70 0.37
CA ALA A 72 0.12 -1.68 -0.24
C ALA A 72 1.60 -1.88 0.15
N ALA A 73 2.50 -1.34 -0.67
CA ALA A 73 3.93 -1.51 -0.46
C ALA A 73 4.42 -0.74 0.78
N ASP A 74 5.41 -1.27 1.48
CA ASP A 74 6.02 -0.59 2.63
C ASP A 74 6.98 0.53 2.16
N GLY A 75 7.14 1.56 2.97
CA GLY A 75 8.06 2.67 2.73
C GLY A 75 9.52 2.22 2.82
N GLY A 76 10.39 2.84 2.02
CA GLY A 76 11.83 2.58 2.07
C GLY A 76 12.44 3.09 3.39
N LYS A 77 13.52 2.44 3.84
CA LYS A 77 14.25 2.88 5.03
C LYS A 77 15.09 4.12 4.74
N GLY A 78 15.24 4.99 5.73
CA GLY A 78 16.24 6.04 5.73
C GLY A 78 17.66 5.46 5.75
N MET A 79 18.61 6.23 5.28
CA MET A 79 20.02 5.86 5.22
C MET A 79 20.90 7.02 5.71
N GLY A 80 22.20 6.77 5.88
CA GLY A 80 23.15 7.83 6.20
C GLY A 80 23.28 8.88 5.11
N ARG A 81 24.08 9.91 5.36
CA ARG A 81 24.26 11.07 4.47
C ARG A 81 22.95 11.83 4.17
N ARG A 82 22.03 11.85 5.14
CA ARG A 82 20.70 12.48 5.10
C ARG A 82 19.83 11.94 3.96
N ALA A 83 20.03 10.68 3.59
CA ALA A 83 19.27 10.05 2.52
C ALA A 83 17.93 9.52 3.07
N HIS A 84 16.84 10.18 2.72
CA HIS A 84 15.50 9.77 3.12
C HIS A 84 15.03 8.55 2.32
N GLY A 85 14.25 7.69 2.98
CA GLY A 85 13.62 6.52 2.39
C GLY A 85 12.57 6.90 1.33
N LYS A 86 12.47 6.07 0.29
CA LYS A 86 11.51 6.30 -0.80
C LYS A 86 10.08 6.05 -0.32
N ASN A 87 9.14 6.91 -0.71
CA ASN A 87 7.72 6.65 -0.53
C ASN A 87 7.27 5.45 -1.38
N ALA A 88 6.46 4.59 -0.78
CA ALA A 88 5.94 3.41 -1.46
C ALA A 88 4.80 3.77 -2.42
N SER A 89 4.57 2.89 -3.39
CA SER A 89 3.44 3.00 -4.31
C SER A 89 2.14 2.56 -3.66
N ASP A 90 1.08 3.30 -3.95
CA ASP A 90 -0.28 2.96 -3.55
C ASP A 90 -0.81 1.74 -4.35
N VAL A 91 -1.79 1.05 -3.79
CA VAL A 91 -2.54 -0.01 -4.46
C VAL A 91 -3.94 0.51 -4.77
N THR A 92 -4.33 0.47 -6.04
CA THR A 92 -5.67 0.86 -6.48
C THR A 92 -6.54 -0.37 -6.67
N ILE A 93 -7.72 -0.36 -6.04
CA ILE A 93 -8.76 -1.38 -6.18
C ILE A 93 -9.92 -0.75 -6.92
N ARG A 94 -10.27 -1.32 -8.07
CA ARG A 94 -11.35 -0.84 -8.92
C ARG A 94 -12.67 -1.46 -8.51
N LEU A 95 -13.73 -0.64 -8.44
CA LEU A 95 -15.06 -1.04 -8.01
C LEU A 95 -16.12 -0.61 -9.02
N PRO A 96 -17.20 -1.39 -9.20
CA PRO A 96 -18.35 -0.96 -9.99
C PRO A 96 -19.07 0.23 -9.32
N PRO A 97 -19.72 1.10 -10.10
CA PRO A 97 -20.54 2.18 -9.56
C PRO A 97 -21.67 1.65 -8.68
N GLY A 98 -22.01 2.40 -7.63
CA GLY A 98 -23.02 2.00 -6.64
C GLY A 98 -22.52 1.01 -5.57
N THR A 99 -21.22 0.70 -5.54
CA THR A 99 -20.65 -0.15 -4.48
C THR A 99 -20.65 0.58 -3.13
N VAL A 100 -21.27 -0.05 -2.11
CA VAL A 100 -21.24 0.43 -0.72
C VAL A 100 -20.15 -0.30 0.05
N VAL A 101 -19.16 0.44 0.56
CA VAL A 101 -18.05 -0.09 1.34
C VAL A 101 -18.37 0.02 2.82
N ARG A 102 -18.20 -1.07 3.57
CA ARG A 102 -18.46 -1.13 5.01
C ARG A 102 -17.31 -1.85 5.70
N THR A 103 -16.86 -1.32 6.83
CA THR A 103 -15.94 -2.05 7.72
C THR A 103 -16.69 -3.23 8.31
N GLN A 104 -16.11 -4.42 8.19
CA GLN A 104 -16.59 -5.57 8.92
C GLN A 104 -15.73 -5.67 10.20
N PRO A 105 -16.33 -5.60 11.40
CA PRO A 105 -15.60 -5.86 12.62
C PRO A 105 -14.96 -7.25 12.54
N GLU A 106 -13.70 -7.35 12.96
CA GLU A 106 -13.09 -8.66 13.16
C GLU A 106 -13.89 -9.40 14.24
N GLY A 107 -14.12 -10.69 14.00
CA GLY A 107 -14.66 -11.61 15.01
C GLY A 107 -13.51 -12.27 15.73
#